data_AF-A0A7C5ZHQ4-F1
#
_entry.id   AF-A0A7C5ZHQ4-F1
#
_cell.length_a   1.000
_cell.length_b   1.000
_cell.length_c   1.000
_cell.angle_alpha   90.00
_cell.angle_beta   90.00
_cell.angle_gamma   90.00
#
_symmetry.space_group_name_H-M   'P 1'
#
loop_
_entity.id
_entity.type
_entity.pdbx_description
1 polymer ?
#
loop_
_entity_poly.entity_id
_entity_poly.type
_entity_poly.pdbx_seq_one_letter_code
_entity_poly.pdbx_strand_id
1 'polypeptide(L)'
;MSMSLPISSSSQTSLPAVCRMLRTKTAFGLLDYDEQGPWELGASTTAVYWCLCTMQTAGPDDLLAHPESCREGRSCYRAKD
;
A
#
# COMPACT_ATOMS: atom_id res chain seq x y z
N MET A 1 -11.80 -42.18 8.56
CA MET A 1 -12.26 -41.00 9.33
C MET A 1 -10.97 -40.30 9.76
N SER A 2 -10.62 -39.10 9.35
CA SER A 2 -11.42 -37.88 9.15
C SER A 2 -10.68 -36.97 8.17
N MET A 3 -11.35 -36.56 7.10
CA MET A 3 -11.78 -35.18 6.86
C MET A 3 -10.63 -34.21 6.58
N SER A 4 -10.30 -34.12 5.30
CA SER A 4 -9.53 -33.04 4.69
C SER A 4 -10.18 -31.70 5.02
N LEU A 5 -9.42 -30.78 5.61
CA LEU A 5 -9.85 -29.39 5.78
C LEU A 5 -9.94 -28.73 4.40
N PRO A 6 -11.00 -27.95 4.12
CA PRO A 6 -11.06 -27.17 2.89
C PRO A 6 -10.03 -26.05 2.96
N ILE A 7 -9.06 -26.05 2.03
CA ILE A 7 -8.29 -24.85 1.69
C ILE A 7 -9.28 -23.86 1.10
N SER A 8 -9.77 -22.95 1.94
CA SER A 8 -10.68 -21.89 1.56
C SER A 8 -9.94 -20.85 0.72
N SER A 9 -10.29 -20.87 -0.57
CA SER A 9 -10.56 -19.70 -1.40
C SER A 9 -9.49 -18.60 -1.42
N SER A 10 -8.63 -18.66 -2.43
CA SER A 10 -7.87 -17.53 -2.96
C SER A 10 -8.83 -16.43 -3.41
N SER A 11 -9.20 -15.57 -2.47
CA SER A 11 -9.89 -14.31 -2.75
C SER A 11 -8.90 -13.45 -3.52
N GLN A 12 -9.10 -13.28 -4.83
CA GLN A 12 -8.42 -12.26 -5.62
C GLN A 12 -8.90 -10.90 -5.12
N THR A 13 -8.30 -10.42 -4.02
CA THR A 13 -8.46 -9.06 -3.55
C THR A 13 -7.64 -8.20 -4.49
N SER A 14 -8.30 -7.51 -5.41
CA SER A 14 -7.66 -6.48 -6.22
C SER A 14 -6.95 -5.50 -5.29
N LEU A 15 -5.65 -5.27 -5.51
CA LEU A 15 -4.88 -4.35 -4.68
C LEU A 15 -5.54 -2.97 -4.68
N PRO A 16 -5.55 -2.27 -3.53
CA PRO A 16 -6.08 -0.92 -3.47
C PRO A 16 -5.31 -0.03 -4.46
N ALA A 17 -6.06 0.76 -5.23
CA ALA A 17 -5.48 1.68 -6.18
C ALA A 17 -4.82 2.84 -5.44
N VAL A 18 -3.53 2.71 -5.16
CA VAL A 18 -2.71 3.77 -4.57
C VAL A 18 -2.26 4.77 -5.63
N CYS A 19 -2.03 6.02 -5.24
CA CYS A 19 -1.58 7.05 -6.16
C CYS A 19 -0.23 6.70 -6.81
N ARG A 20 -0.10 6.98 -8.10
CA ARG A 20 1.18 6.90 -8.84
C ARG A 20 2.31 7.75 -8.25
N MET A 21 1.96 8.83 -7.54
CA MET A 21 2.90 9.72 -6.89
C MET A 21 3.33 9.25 -5.50
N LEU A 22 2.84 8.10 -5.02
CA LEU A 22 3.25 7.54 -3.74
C LEU A 22 4.50 6.66 -3.95
N ARG A 23 5.57 6.97 -3.23
CA ARG A 23 6.74 6.08 -3.09
C ARG A 23 6.86 5.59 -1.66
N THR A 24 7.45 4.42 -1.50
CA THR A 24 7.75 3.85 -0.19
C THR A 24 9.17 3.30 -0.14
N LYS A 25 9.77 3.30 1.05
CA LYS A 25 10.97 2.54 1.38
C LYS A 25 10.76 1.86 2.71
N THR A 26 10.98 0.55 2.73
CA THR A 26 11.03 -0.23 3.96
C THR A 26 12.46 -0.23 4.50
N ALA A 27 12.61 -0.04 5.81
CA ALA A 27 13.93 0.03 6.45
C ALA A 27 14.63 -1.34 6.45
N PHE A 28 13.84 -2.40 6.61
CA PHE A 28 14.24 -3.79 6.47
C PHE A 28 13.55 -4.30 5.20
N GLY A 29 14.23 -5.12 4.38
CA GLY A 29 13.56 -5.77 3.25
C GLY A 29 12.31 -6.50 3.75
N LEU A 30 11.32 -6.76 2.89
CA LEU A 30 10.21 -7.63 3.28
C LEU A 30 10.84 -8.96 3.68
N LEU A 31 10.86 -9.25 4.98
CA LEU A 31 11.49 -10.46 5.52
C LEU A 31 10.80 -11.70 4.96
N ASP A 32 9.54 -11.54 4.54
CA ASP A 32 8.80 -12.47 3.70
C ASP A 32 7.81 -11.66 2.86
N TYR A 33 8.06 -11.52 1.56
CA TYR A 33 7.16 -10.78 0.65
C TYR A 33 5.73 -11.34 0.66
N ASP A 34 5.62 -12.65 0.92
CA ASP A 34 4.36 -13.38 0.98
C ASP A 34 3.56 -13.08 2.27
N GLU A 35 4.23 -12.87 3.41
CA GLU A 35 3.54 -12.70 4.71
C GLU A 35 3.10 -11.26 4.99
N GLN A 36 3.91 -10.26 4.62
CA GLN A 36 3.51 -8.85 4.81
C GLN A 36 2.61 -8.32 3.69
N GLY A 37 2.55 -9.05 2.57
CA GLY A 37 1.75 -8.70 1.43
C GLY A 37 2.21 -7.44 0.70
N PRO A 38 1.48 -7.07 -0.37
CA PRO A 38 1.79 -5.90 -1.20
C PRO A 38 1.84 -4.60 -0.38
N TRP A 39 2.82 -3.76 -0.67
CA TRP A 39 3.05 -2.48 0.04
C TRP A 39 1.87 -1.52 -0.09
N GLU A 40 1.06 -1.67 -1.14
CA GLU A 40 -0.18 -0.94 -1.40
C GLU A 40 -1.21 -1.10 -0.27
N LEU A 41 -1.11 -2.17 0.52
CA LEU A 41 -1.96 -2.40 1.68
C LEU A 41 -1.54 -1.61 2.92
N GLY A 42 -0.36 -0.98 2.93
CA GLY A 42 0.10 -0.23 4.09
C GLY A 42 0.48 -1.07 5.31
N ALA A 43 0.68 -2.38 5.15
CA ALA A 43 0.86 -3.30 6.28
C ALA A 43 2.22 -3.16 7.01
N SER A 44 3.20 -2.46 6.40
CA SER A 44 4.53 -2.32 6.98
C SER A 44 4.59 -1.17 7.99
N THR A 45 4.90 -1.50 9.24
CA THR A 45 5.05 -0.52 10.35
C THR A 45 6.36 0.27 10.29
N THR A 46 7.31 -0.14 9.44
CA THR A 46 8.61 0.52 9.26
C THR A 46 8.76 1.16 7.88
N ALA A 47 7.72 1.11 7.04
CA ALA A 47 7.69 1.78 5.76
C ALA A 47 7.54 3.29 5.96
N VAL A 48 8.38 4.04 5.26
CA VAL A 48 8.21 5.48 5.12
C VAL A 48 7.67 5.75 3.73
N TYR A 49 6.61 6.54 3.67
CA TYR A 49 5.93 6.88 2.44
C TYR A 49 6.12 8.36 2.10
N TRP A 50 6.23 8.67 0.81
CA TRP A 50 6.44 10.04 0.32
C TRP A 50 5.57 10.35 -0.89
N CYS A 51 5.11 11.59 -0.94
CA CYS A 51 4.49 12.14 -2.13
C CYS A 51 5.57 12.69 -3.07
N LEU A 52 5.57 12.25 -4.33
CA LEU A 52 6.50 12.74 -5.35
C LEU A 52 6.24 14.18 -5.79
N CYS A 53 5.04 14.72 -5.57
CA CYS A 53 4.75 16.11 -5.90
C CYS A 53 5.46 17.08 -4.94
N THR A 54 5.48 16.77 -3.65
CA THR A 54 6.07 17.61 -2.60
C THR A 54 7.47 17.14 -2.20
N MET A 55 7.85 15.92 -2.55
CA MET A 55 9.06 15.24 -2.07
C MET A 55 9.12 15.12 -0.53
N GLN A 56 7.94 15.08 0.11
CA GLN A 56 7.78 15.03 1.57
C GLN A 56 6.85 13.89 2.00
N THR A 57 6.80 13.63 3.30
CA THR A 57 5.85 12.70 3.92
C THR A 57 4.42 13.25 3.94
N ALA A 58 4.25 14.57 3.79
CA ALA A 58 2.97 15.23 3.59
C ALA A 58 2.74 15.53 2.10
N GLY A 59 1.50 15.37 1.64
CA GLY A 59 1.06 15.78 0.31
C GLY A 59 0.84 17.30 0.22
N PRO A 60 0.47 17.81 -0.97
CA PRO A 60 0.16 19.23 -1.19
C PRO A 60 -1.16 19.67 -0.51
N ASP A 61 -1.92 18.72 0.02
CA ASP A 61 -3.09 18.89 0.85
C ASP A 61 -2.76 18.86 2.36
N ASP A 62 -1.48 18.88 2.72
CA ASP A 62 -0.96 18.82 4.09
C ASP A 62 -1.34 17.53 4.86
N LEU A 63 -1.82 16.51 4.14
CA LEU A 63 -2.16 15.20 4.69
C LEU A 63 -1.03 14.20 4.45
N LEU A 64 -0.87 13.25 5.39
CA LEU A 64 0.11 12.19 5.28
C LEU A 64 -0.03 11.43 3.96
N ALA A 65 1.10 11.23 3.28
CA ALA A 65 1.21 10.41 2.09
C ALA A 65 1.22 8.94 2.52
N HIS A 66 0.06 8.36 2.80
CA HIS A 66 -0.07 6.96 3.22
C HIS A 66 -1.03 6.22 2.28
N PRO A 67 -0.78 4.93 1.93
CA PRO A 67 -1.62 4.18 1.01
C PRO A 67 -3.11 4.17 1.37
N GLU A 68 -3.44 4.04 2.66
CA GLU A 68 -4.84 4.08 3.16
C GLU A 68 -5.58 5.38 2.82
N SER A 69 -4.84 6.50 2.81
CA SER A 69 -5.39 7.82 2.53
C SER A 69 -5.26 8.20 1.05
N CYS A 70 -4.50 7.44 0.25
CA CYS A 70 -4.12 7.84 -1.09
C CYS A 70 -5.13 7.36 -2.14
N ARG A 71 -6.18 8.15 -2.37
CA ARG A 71 -7.30 7.83 -3.24
C ARG A 71 -7.76 9.03 -4.08
N GLU A 72 -8.67 8.78 -5.02
CA GLU A 72 -9.33 9.82 -5.81
C GLU A 72 -9.92 10.92 -4.92
N GLY A 73 -9.78 12.18 -5.37
CA GLY A 73 -10.20 13.37 -4.63
C GLY A 73 -9.10 14.02 -3.78
N ARG A 74 -7.95 13.38 -3.60
CA ARG A 74 -6.77 14.05 -3.03
C ARG A 74 -6.04 14.89 -4.06
N SER A 75 -5.48 16.01 -3.63
CA SER A 75 -4.68 16.90 -4.48
C SER A 75 -3.42 16.22 -5.03
N CYS A 76 -2.86 15.23 -4.32
CA CYS A 76 -1.74 14.44 -4.83
C CYS A 76 -2.15 13.24 -5.69
N TYR A 77 -3.44 12.92 -5.83
CA TYR A 77 -3.87 11.71 -6.51
C TYR A 77 -3.65 11.81 -8.02
N ARG A 78 -3.00 10.80 -8.59
CA ARG A 78 -2.89 10.59 -10.03
C ARG A 78 -3.13 9.13 -10.33
N ALA A 79 -4.15 8.88 -11.15
CA ALA A 79 -4.50 7.54 -11.58
C ALA A 79 -3.31 6.86 -12.28
N LYS A 80 -3.28 5.54 -12.19
CA LYS A 80 -2.36 4.70 -12.96
C LYS A 80 -2.85 4.69 -14.42
N ASP A 81 -1.92 4.87 -15.35
CA ASP A 81 -2.18 4.85 -16.80
C ASP A 81 -2.29 3.40 -17.29
#